data_AF-A0A4Q6ALE9-F1
#
_entry.id   AF-A0A4Q6ALE9-F1
#
_cell.length_a   1.000
_cell.length_b   1.000
_cell.length_c   1.000
_cell.angle_alpha   90.00
_cell.angle_beta   90.00
_cell.angle_gamma   90.00
#
_symmetry.space_group_name_H-M   'P 1'
#
loop_
_entity.id
_entity.type
_entity.pdbx_description
1 polymer ?
#
loop_
_entity_poly.entity_id
_entity_poly.type
_entity_poly.pdbx_seq_one_letter_code
_entity_poly.pdbx_strand_id
1 'polypeptide(L)' 'MSLNPPTLSLFEIAASFVLHTRQHIFLTGRAGTGKTTFLKYIREKTTKKTVILAPTGVAAINAGGVTIHSF' A
#
# COMPACT_ATOMS: atom_id res chain seq x y z
N MET A 1 -11.69 32.78 14.14
CA MET A 1 -11.88 31.96 12.92
C MET A 1 -11.35 30.57 13.21
N SER A 2 -12.22 29.61 13.47
CA SER A 2 -11.80 28.23 13.79
C SER A 2 -11.22 27.58 12.54
N LEU A 3 -9.90 27.41 12.50
CA LEU A 3 -9.24 26.56 11.52
C LEU A 3 -9.58 25.11 11.89
N ASN A 4 -10.60 24.53 11.25
CA ASN A 4 -10.77 23.08 11.29
C ASN A 4 -9.51 22.47 10.66
N PRO A 5 -8.72 21.66 11.38
CA PRO A 5 -7.61 20.94 10.76
C PRO A 5 -8.20 20.08 9.64
N PRO A 6 -7.55 19.97 8.47
CA PRO A 6 -8.00 19.06 7.43
C PRO A 6 -8.02 17.65 8.02
N THR A 7 -9.21 17.08 8.19
CA THR A 7 -9.36 15.70 8.63
C THR A 7 -8.97 14.79 7.47
N LEU A 8 -7.68 14.52 7.33
CA LEU A 8 -7.18 13.52 6.38
C LEU A 8 -7.89 12.20 6.67
N SER A 9 -8.38 11.57 5.62
CA SER A 9 -8.94 10.23 5.71
C SER A 9 -7.87 9.24 6.19
N LEU A 10 -8.30 8.14 6.82
CA LEU A 10 -7.40 7.07 7.24
C LEU A 10 -6.57 6.53 6.06
N PHE A 11 -7.15 6.53 4.86
CA PHE A 11 -6.46 6.18 3.62
C PHE A 11 -5.27 7.11 3.34
N GLU A 12 -5.49 8.42 3.40
CA GLU A 12 -4.44 9.43 3.15
C GLU A 12 -3.35 9.38 4.21
N ILE A 13 -3.72 9.15 5.47
CA ILE A 13 -2.76 8.99 6.57
C ILE A 13 -1.87 7.76 6.33
N ALA A 14 -2.47 6.61 6.05
CA ALA A 14 -1.74 5.38 5.77
C ALA A 14 -0.87 5.52 4.50
N ALA A 15 -1.40 6.14 3.45
CA ALA A 15 -0.66 6.35 2.22
C ALA A 15 0.55 7.27 2.43
N SER A 16 0.35 8.40 3.12
CA SER A 16 1.43 9.32 3.46
C SER A 16 2.50 8.63 4.32
N PHE A 17 2.09 7.80 5.28
CA PHE A 17 3.02 7.02 6.10
C PHE A 17 3.91 6.12 5.25
N VAL A 18 3.31 5.37 4.31
CA VAL A 18 4.06 4.47 3.42
C VAL A 18 4.93 5.24 2.42
N LEU A 19 4.46 6.37 1.90
CA LEU A 19 5.20 7.17 0.90
C LEU A 19 6.37 7.93 1.52
N HIS A 20 6.20 8.52 2.71
CA HIS A 20 7.15 9.49 3.25
C HIS A 20 8.02 8.97 4.40
N THR A 21 7.77 7.77 4.93
CA THR A 21 8.60 7.17 6.00
C THR A 21 9.35 5.93 5.52
N ARG A 22 10.30 5.44 6.31
CA ARG A 22 10.97 4.13 6.10
C ARG A 22 10.50 3.06 7.10
N GLN A 23 9.37 3.30 7.75
CA GLN A 23 8.85 2.41 8.79
C GLN A 23 8.02 1.28 8.20
N HIS A 24 8.03 0.12 8.87
CA HIS A 24 7.22 -1.03 8.47
C HIS A 24 5.78 -0.87 8.93
N ILE A 25 4.84 -1.33 8.09
CA ILE A 25 3.42 -1.41 8.45
C ILE A 25 2.85 -2.78 8.12
N PHE A 26 1.86 -3.20 8.89
CA PHE A 26 1.00 -4.33 8.58
C PHE A 26 -0.40 -3.83 8.27
N LEU A 27 -0.79 -3.86 6.99
CA LEU A 27 -2.11 -3.42 6.54
C LEU A 27 -3.04 -4.64 6.42
N THR A 28 -4.06 -4.68 7.28
CA THR A 28 -5.09 -5.75 7.28
C THR A 28 -6.48 -5.19 6.98
N GLY A 29 -7.44 -6.07 6.72
CA GLY A 29 -8.82 -5.71 6.44
C GLY A 29 -9.60 -6.88 5.84
N ARG A 30 -10.94 -6.84 5.93
CA ARG A 30 -11.83 -7.87 5.38
C ARG A 30 -11.71 -8.00 3.85
N ALA A 31 -12.27 -9.05 3.28
CA ALA A 31 -12.38 -9.16 1.82
C ALA A 31 -13.14 -7.94 1.25
N GLY A 32 -12.71 -7.43 0.09
CA GLY A 32 -13.35 -6.28 -0.56
C GLY A 32 -13.01 -4.90 0.01
N THR A 33 -12.16 -4.78 1.05
CA THR A 33 -11.83 -3.46 1.67
C THR A 33 -10.71 -2.68 0.97
N GLY A 34 -10.46 -2.93 -0.32
CA GLY A 34 -9.53 -2.11 -1.11
C GLY A 34 -8.03 -2.30 -0.85
N LYS A 35 -7.59 -3.38 -0.17
CA LYS A 35 -6.15 -3.63 0.09
C LYS A 35 -5.29 -3.64 -1.18
N THR A 36 -5.74 -4.34 -2.22
CA THR A 36 -5.04 -4.37 -3.52
C THR A 36 -5.07 -3.01 -4.21
N THR A 37 -6.16 -2.25 -4.06
CA THR A 37 -6.27 -0.87 -4.55
C THR A 37 -5.27 0.05 -3.86
N PHE A 38 -5.12 -0.07 -2.54
CA PHE A 38 -4.11 0.66 -1.78
C PHE A 38 -2.69 0.31 -2.24
N LEU A 39 -2.38 -0.98 -2.42
CA LEU A 39 -1.08 -1.41 -2.93
C LEU A 39 -0.76 -0.82 -4.32
N LYS A 40 -1.72 -0.81 -5.24
CA LYS A 40 -1.58 -0.20 -6.57
C LYS A 40 -1.34 1.31 -6.47
N TYR A 41 -2.12 2.00 -5.64
CA TYR A 41 -1.94 3.43 -5.37
C TYR A 41 -0.52 3.76 -4.87
N ILE A 42 -0.01 2.98 -3.90
CA ILE A 42 1.37 3.17 -3.40
C ILE A 42 2.37 2.94 -4.52
N ARG A 43 2.23 1.88 -5.31
CA ARG A 43 3.14 1.58 -6.44
C ARG A 43 3.19 2.72 -7.46
N GLU A 44 2.05 3.34 -7.76
CA GLU A 44 1.96 4.44 -8.73
C GLU A 44 2.53 5.76 -8.20
N LYS A 45 2.47 5.99 -6.89
CA LYS A 45 2.86 7.28 -6.28
C LYS A 45 4.24 7.28 -5.63
N THR A 46 4.78 6.12 -5.31
CA THR A 46 6.08 6.03 -4.63
C THR A 46 7.23 6.38 -5.56
N THR A 47 8.18 7.19 -5.07
CA THR A 47 9.47 7.43 -5.73
C THR A 47 10.54 6.43 -5.28
N LYS A 48 10.20 5.51 -4.37
CA LYS A 48 11.11 4.49 -3.83
C LYS A 48 11.29 3.35 -4.83
N LYS A 49 12.50 2.80 -4.86
CA LYS A 49 12.74 1.49 -5.50
C LYS A 49 11.88 0.45 -4.78
N THR A 50 10.93 -0.14 -5.49
CA THR A 50 9.89 -0.98 -4.90
C THR A 50 9.85 -2.32 -5.62
N VAL A 51 9.70 -3.39 -4.83
CA VAL A 51 9.39 -4.74 -5.31
C VAL A 51 8.07 -5.17 -4.67
N ILE A 52 7.24 -5.88 -5.43
CA ILE A 52 6.01 -6.50 -4.92
C ILE A 52 6.21 -8.00 -4.90
N LEU A 53 6.13 -8.56 -3.70
CA LEU A 53 6.30 -9.99 -3.47
C LEU A 53 5.02 -10.59 -2.89
N ALA A 54 4.72 -11.83 -3.28
CA ALA A 54 3.59 -12.58 -2.73
C ALA A 54 3.97 -14.06 -2.50
N PRO A 55 3.28 -14.77 -1.60
CA PRO A 55 3.59 -16.18 -1.31
C PRO A 55 3.08 -17.16 -2.39
N THR A 56 2.10 -16.76 -3.23
CA THR A 56 1.53 -17.62 -4.28
C THR A 56 1.53 -16.94 -5.64
N GLY A 57 1.55 -17.73 -6.72
CA GLY A 57 1.60 -17.23 -8.10
C GLY A 57 0.40 -16.35 -8.47
N VAL A 58 -0.82 -16.78 -8.11
CA VAL A 58 -2.04 -16.00 -8.40
C VAL A 58 -2.02 -14.65 -7.68
N ALA A 59 -1.55 -14.60 -6.42
CA ALA A 59 -1.44 -13.33 -5.68
C ALA A 59 -0.36 -12.42 -6.29
N ALA A 60 0.77 -12.98 -6.71
CA ALA A 60 1.84 -12.24 -7.39
C ALA A 60 1.32 -11.61 -8.69
N ILE A 61 0.65 -12.38 -9.55
CA ILE A 61 0.06 -11.90 -10.80
C ILE A 61 -0.96 -10.78 -10.52
N ASN A 62 -1.87 -10.98 -9.57
CA ASN A 62 -2.91 -10.00 -9.25
C ASN A 62 -2.35 -8.69 -8.67
N ALA A 63 -1.21 -8.75 -7.96
CA ALA A 63 -0.51 -7.59 -7.43
C ALA A 63 0.49 -6.97 -8.43
N GLY A 64 0.71 -7.62 -9.58
CA GLY A 64 1.71 -7.22 -10.58
C GLY A 64 3.14 -7.37 -10.09
N GLY A 65 3.41 -8.38 -9.27
CA GLY A 65 4.70 -8.72 -8.69
C GLY A 65 5.14 -10.14 -9.01
N VAL A 66 6.07 -10.67 -8.23
CA VAL A 66 6.59 -12.05 -8.34
C VAL A 66 6.42 -12.80 -7.04
N THR A 67 6.64 -14.12 -7.07
CA THR A 67 6.59 -14.89 -5.83
C THR A 67 7.86 -14.72 -5.01
N ILE A 68 7.78 -14.84 -3.69
CA ILE A 68 8.96 -14.81 -2.79
C ILE A 68 9.99 -15.87 -3.21
N HIS A 69 9.55 -17.03 -3.70
CA HIS A 69 10.44 -18.12 -4.11
C HIS A 69 11.12 -17.93 -5.46
N SER A 70 10.64 -16.99 -6.29
CA SER A 70 11.14 -16.80 -7.67
C SER A 70 11.88 -15.47 -7.87
N PHE A 71 11.95 -14.63 -6.84
CA PHE A 71 12.67 -13.35 -6.86
C PHE A 71 14.12 -13.56 -6.42
#